data_AF-A0A8B7BXX5-F1
#
_entry.id   AF-A0A8B7BXX5-F1
#
_cell.length_a   1.000
_cell.length_b   1.000
_cell.length_c   1.000
_cell.angle_alpha   90.00
_cell.angle_beta   90.00
_cell.angle_gamma   90.00
#
_symmetry.space_group_name_H-M   'P 1'
#
loop_
_entity.id
_entity.type
_entity.pdbx_description
1 polymer ?
#
loop_
_entity_poly.entity_id
_entity_poly.type
_entity_poly.pdbx_seq_one_letter_code
_entity_poly.pdbx_strand_id
1 'polypeptide(L)'
;MAAEGNSQTVETLTLDSSPPETLVDGSTVVARSLARAGVRHIFGVVGIPVTAVATRAVALGVRFLAFHNEQSAGYAASAYGYLTCRPGVFLTVSGPGCVHGLAGLSNAAANTWPAVMISGSCDQAEFGKGDFQELDQLAAVKPFVKHAAKATHVTQIPRLVREVLGVAVSGRPGGCYLDLPADVLHQTIPESEVARVLSQAECPRFQEIRYEGALDIEKAVSLLRHAERPLIVFGKGAAFARAENNLKKLIDTTGIPFLPTPMGKGLMPDTHALAATAARSLAISRCDVALVVGARLNWLLHFGEPPRWSKDVKFILVDISKEEIDLRKPYLGLVADARKVLDLINEEIKDEPFCLGRSHPWVEAISKKAKENVAKMEAQLAKDVVPFNFFTPMRIIRDAILAEGSPAPIVVSEGANTMDVGRAVLVQNEPRTRLDAGTWGTMGVGLGYCIAAAVASPGRLVVAVEGDSGFGFSAMEVETLVRYQLPVVIIVFNNGGVYGGDRRSPDEMAGPYQNDPAPTSFVPGAAYHTLMEAFGGKGYLVGTPQELKSALAESFSAKKPAVINVIVDPYAGAEGGRMQHKN
;
A
#
# COMPACT_ATOMS: atom_id res chain seq x y z
N MET A 1 63.00 68.88 -35.37
CA MET A 1 61.58 69.22 -35.66
C MET A 1 61.17 68.36 -36.84
N ALA A 2 60.23 67.42 -36.78
CA ALA A 2 59.35 66.94 -35.73
C ALA A 2 59.18 65.42 -35.94
N ALA A 3 59.10 64.67 -34.85
CA ALA A 3 58.77 63.26 -34.83
C ALA A 3 57.50 63.10 -34.00
N GLU A 4 56.42 62.71 -34.66
CA GLU A 4 55.16 62.22 -34.08
C GLU A 4 54.77 61.06 -35.02
N GLY A 5 54.55 59.82 -34.59
CA GLY A 5 53.96 59.35 -33.35
C GLY A 5 52.67 58.60 -33.72
N ASN A 6 52.77 57.46 -34.41
CA ASN A 6 51.60 56.64 -34.74
C ASN A 6 51.57 55.40 -33.85
N SER A 7 50.75 55.47 -32.80
CA SER A 7 50.45 54.40 -31.86
C SER A 7 49.48 53.41 -32.52
N GLN A 8 49.96 52.25 -32.96
CA GLN A 8 49.10 51.09 -33.21
C GLN A 8 48.96 50.30 -31.91
N THR A 9 47.81 50.44 -31.25
CA THR A 9 47.34 49.53 -30.21
C THR A 9 47.05 48.17 -30.83
N VAL A 10 47.85 47.17 -30.47
CA VAL A 10 47.56 45.76 -30.71
C VAL A 10 46.48 45.36 -29.71
N GLU A 11 45.24 45.19 -30.17
CA GLU A 11 44.20 44.50 -29.40
C GLU A 11 44.60 43.02 -29.26
N THR A 12 45.17 42.67 -28.11
CA THR A 12 45.24 41.28 -27.66
C THR A 12 43.82 40.78 -27.43
N LEU A 13 43.25 40.12 -28.45
CA LEU A 13 42.11 39.22 -28.30
C LEU A 13 42.52 38.09 -27.36
N THR A 14 42.20 38.23 -26.07
CA THR A 14 42.21 37.12 -25.13
C THR A 14 41.12 36.14 -25.54
N LEU A 15 41.49 35.13 -26.32
CA LEU A 15 40.68 33.93 -26.51
C LEU A 15 40.50 33.30 -25.13
N ASP A 16 39.29 33.44 -24.58
CA ASP A 16 38.85 32.69 -23.41
C ASP A 16 39.06 31.20 -23.70
N SER A 17 40.03 30.60 -23.00
CA SER A 17 40.54 29.24 -23.21
C SER A 17 39.89 28.23 -22.26
N SER A 18 38.75 28.60 -21.67
CA SER A 18 37.93 27.65 -20.92
C SER A 18 37.39 26.57 -21.86
N PRO A 19 37.56 25.27 -21.52
CA PRO A 19 37.02 24.19 -22.35
C PRO A 19 35.50 24.34 -22.47
N PRO A 20 34.90 24.00 -23.64
CA PRO A 20 33.46 24.14 -23.84
C PRO A 20 32.72 23.37 -22.75
N GLU A 21 31.81 24.08 -22.08
CA GLU A 21 31.08 23.55 -20.96
C GLU A 21 30.21 22.36 -21.39
N THR A 22 30.25 21.27 -20.62
CA THR A 22 29.47 20.07 -20.96
C THR A 22 27.97 20.37 -20.84
N LEU A 23 27.22 20.10 -21.92
CA LEU A 23 25.77 20.22 -21.94
C LEU A 23 25.11 18.95 -21.40
N VAL A 24 24.06 19.13 -20.60
CA VAL A 24 23.33 18.06 -19.92
C VAL A 24 21.85 18.14 -20.29
N ASP A 25 21.27 17.02 -20.73
CA ASP A 25 19.86 16.92 -21.09
C ASP A 25 18.92 16.86 -19.88
N GLY A 26 17.64 17.19 -20.10
CA GLY A 26 16.61 17.15 -19.07
C GLY A 26 16.43 15.77 -18.45
N SER A 27 16.54 14.70 -19.24
CA SER A 27 16.50 13.32 -18.73
C SER A 27 17.55 13.05 -17.65
N THR A 28 18.78 13.56 -17.82
CA THR A 28 19.87 13.47 -16.85
C THR A 28 19.59 14.35 -15.64
N VAL A 29 19.02 15.54 -15.83
CA VAL A 29 18.61 16.42 -14.71
C VAL A 29 17.54 15.75 -13.84
N VAL A 30 16.55 15.07 -14.42
CA VAL A 30 15.53 14.30 -13.68
C VAL A 30 16.21 13.21 -12.85
N ALA A 31 17.04 12.38 -13.48
CA ALA A 31 17.73 11.27 -12.81
C ALA A 31 18.60 11.74 -11.65
N ARG A 32 19.38 12.81 -11.84
CA ARG A 32 20.20 13.44 -10.78
C ARG A 32 19.33 14.01 -9.66
N SER A 33 18.19 14.63 -9.99
CA SER A 33 17.25 15.18 -9.01
C SER A 33 16.65 14.09 -8.12
N LEU A 34 16.22 12.97 -8.72
CA LEU A 34 15.68 11.82 -7.98
C LEU A 34 16.73 11.16 -7.10
N ALA A 35 17.93 10.90 -7.64
CA ALA A 35 19.04 10.31 -6.88
C ALA A 35 19.45 11.20 -5.70
N ARG A 36 19.61 12.52 -5.93
CA ARG A 36 19.93 13.51 -4.88
C ARG A 36 18.82 13.64 -3.85
N ALA A 37 17.56 13.45 -4.24
CA ALA A 37 16.43 13.44 -3.32
C ALA A 37 16.34 12.15 -2.47
N GLY A 38 17.23 11.17 -2.70
CA GLY A 38 17.30 9.92 -1.94
C GLY A 38 16.38 8.83 -2.48
N VAL A 39 15.85 8.98 -3.69
CA VAL A 39 15.10 7.91 -4.37
C VAL A 39 16.06 6.77 -4.68
N ARG A 40 15.73 5.57 -4.20
CA ARG A 40 16.54 4.35 -4.40
C ARG A 40 15.91 3.35 -5.35
N HIS A 41 14.60 3.45 -5.52
CA HIS A 41 13.81 2.53 -6.33
C HIS A 41 12.83 3.34 -7.19
N ILE A 42 12.76 2.99 -8.47
CA ILE A 42 11.73 3.46 -9.40
C ILE A 42 11.02 2.21 -9.92
N PHE A 43 9.71 2.16 -9.79
CA PHE A 43 8.85 1.13 -10.39
C PHE A 43 8.33 1.68 -11.73
N GLY A 44 8.17 0.90 -12.78
CA GLY A 44 7.58 1.51 -13.99
C GLY A 44 7.62 0.69 -15.25
N VAL A 45 7.12 1.32 -16.31
CA VAL A 45 7.19 0.84 -17.68
C VAL A 45 7.85 1.95 -18.49
N VAL A 46 8.85 1.59 -19.30
CA VAL A 46 9.59 2.54 -20.13
C VAL A 46 9.02 2.57 -21.55
N GLY A 47 9.41 3.61 -22.29
CA GLY A 47 9.03 3.88 -23.65
C GLY A 47 9.26 5.37 -23.93
N ILE A 48 8.82 5.85 -25.08
CA ILE A 48 8.88 7.28 -25.39
C ILE A 48 8.04 8.05 -24.35
N PRO A 49 8.53 9.17 -23.77
CA PRO A 49 9.87 9.76 -23.88
C PRO A 49 10.81 9.42 -22.70
N VAL A 50 10.44 8.51 -21.79
CA VAL A 50 11.09 8.35 -20.47
C VAL A 50 12.18 7.28 -20.39
N THR A 51 12.46 6.53 -21.46
CA THR A 51 13.53 5.51 -21.45
C THR A 51 14.89 6.08 -21.03
N ALA A 52 15.23 7.29 -21.48
CA ALA A 52 16.46 7.97 -21.09
C ALA A 52 16.47 8.28 -19.58
N VAL A 53 15.36 8.76 -19.00
CA VAL A 53 15.24 9.00 -17.56
C VAL A 53 15.56 7.72 -16.76
N ALA A 54 14.98 6.59 -17.15
CA ALA A 54 15.20 5.30 -16.47
C ALA A 54 16.66 4.86 -16.55
N THR A 55 17.25 4.86 -17.75
CA THR A 55 18.65 4.42 -17.95
C THR A 55 19.66 5.33 -17.25
N ARG A 56 19.44 6.65 -17.23
CA ARG A 56 20.27 7.60 -16.47
C ARG A 56 20.13 7.42 -14.96
N ALA A 57 18.92 7.12 -14.46
CA ALA A 57 18.71 6.84 -13.04
C ALA A 57 19.45 5.56 -12.61
N VAL A 58 19.42 4.50 -13.44
CA VAL A 58 20.19 3.27 -13.20
C VAL A 58 21.69 3.54 -13.16
N ALA A 59 22.22 4.35 -14.08
CA ALA A 59 23.63 4.75 -14.08
C ALA A 59 24.05 5.51 -12.80
N LEU A 60 23.10 6.12 -12.09
CA LEU A 60 23.31 6.82 -10.82
C LEU A 60 23.04 5.94 -9.58
N GLY A 61 22.81 4.64 -9.77
CA GLY A 61 22.58 3.69 -8.68
C GLY A 61 21.14 3.66 -8.16
N VAL A 62 20.17 4.21 -8.89
CA VAL A 62 18.74 4.02 -8.60
C VAL A 62 18.29 2.72 -9.24
N ARG A 63 17.77 1.78 -8.44
CA ARG A 63 17.29 0.51 -8.97
C ARG A 63 15.96 0.73 -9.72
N PHE A 64 15.94 0.43 -11.01
CA PHE A 64 14.72 0.44 -11.81
C PHE A 64 14.10 -0.96 -11.81
N LEU A 65 12.81 -1.04 -11.46
CA LEU A 65 12.01 -2.25 -11.48
C LEU A 65 10.99 -2.11 -12.61
N ALA A 66 11.31 -2.67 -13.76
CA ALA A 66 10.43 -2.72 -14.92
C ALA A 66 9.28 -3.74 -14.72
N PHE A 67 8.04 -3.32 -14.99
CA PHE A 67 6.80 -4.10 -14.92
C PHE A 67 6.24 -4.37 -16.32
N HIS A 68 5.20 -5.19 -16.42
CA HIS A 68 4.42 -5.38 -17.66
C HIS A 68 3.29 -4.36 -17.80
N ASN A 69 2.80 -3.80 -16.69
CA ASN A 69 1.74 -2.80 -16.70
C ASN A 69 1.97 -1.69 -15.67
N GLU A 70 1.69 -0.43 -16.04
CA GLU A 70 1.82 0.73 -15.17
C GLU A 70 0.90 0.68 -13.93
N GLN A 71 -0.25 0.01 -14.03
CA GLN A 71 -1.13 -0.27 -12.90
C GLN A 71 -0.38 -0.99 -11.77
N SER A 72 0.27 -2.12 -12.10
CA SER A 72 1.04 -2.92 -11.14
C SER A 72 2.24 -2.15 -10.60
N ALA A 73 2.92 -1.38 -11.44
CA ALA A 73 4.01 -0.51 -11.01
C ALA A 73 3.54 0.56 -10.01
N GLY A 74 2.38 1.17 -10.26
CA GLY A 74 1.77 2.14 -9.36
C GLY A 74 1.32 1.53 -8.04
N TYR A 75 0.73 0.32 -8.06
CA TYR A 75 0.45 -0.43 -6.83
C TYR A 75 1.72 -0.73 -6.05
N ALA A 76 2.79 -1.18 -6.71
CA ALA A 76 4.07 -1.44 -6.07
C ALA A 76 4.66 -0.17 -5.42
N ALA A 77 4.68 0.95 -6.14
CA ALA A 77 5.15 2.22 -5.59
C ALA A 77 4.32 2.65 -4.37
N SER A 78 2.99 2.54 -4.43
CA SER A 78 2.12 2.91 -3.32
C SER A 78 2.38 2.07 -2.05
N ALA A 79 2.52 0.74 -2.20
CA ALA A 79 2.81 -0.15 -1.09
C ALA A 79 4.24 0.04 -0.56
N TYR A 80 5.22 0.26 -1.43
CA TYR A 80 6.58 0.60 -1.02
C TYR A 80 6.57 1.87 -0.17
N GLY A 81 5.76 2.86 -0.53
CA GLY A 81 5.65 4.08 0.24
C GLY A 81 5.02 3.90 1.61
N TYR A 82 3.98 3.07 1.71
CA TYR A 82 3.41 2.64 3.00
C TYR A 82 4.43 1.91 3.88
N LEU A 83 5.17 0.95 3.30
CA LEU A 83 6.11 0.11 4.03
C LEU A 83 7.37 0.85 4.51
N THR A 84 7.78 1.90 3.81
CA THR A 84 9.05 2.61 4.06
C THR A 84 8.88 4.03 4.63
N CYS A 85 7.65 4.56 4.66
CA CYS A 85 7.36 5.97 5.00
C CYS A 85 8.09 6.98 4.10
N ARG A 86 8.50 6.56 2.90
CA ARG A 86 9.09 7.40 1.86
C ARG A 86 8.16 7.42 0.64
N PRO A 87 8.16 8.44 -0.20
CA PRO A 87 7.37 8.38 -1.43
C PRO A 87 7.85 7.23 -2.32
N GLY A 88 6.96 6.32 -2.68
CA GLY A 88 7.24 5.38 -3.77
C GLY A 88 7.14 6.10 -5.11
N VAL A 89 8.17 6.00 -5.94
CA VAL A 89 8.20 6.67 -7.26
C VAL A 89 7.90 5.65 -8.34
N PHE A 90 6.97 5.96 -9.23
CA PHE A 90 6.79 5.19 -10.44
C PHE A 90 6.81 6.03 -11.70
N LEU A 91 7.41 5.47 -12.75
CA LEU A 91 7.67 6.11 -14.03
C LEU A 91 6.78 5.49 -15.11
N THR A 92 6.08 6.33 -15.88
CA THR A 92 5.25 5.91 -17.01
C THR A 92 5.57 6.71 -18.26
N VAL A 93 5.14 6.18 -19.41
CA VAL A 93 5.08 6.93 -20.67
C VAL A 93 3.91 7.93 -20.67
N SER A 94 3.77 8.68 -21.77
CA SER A 94 2.69 9.62 -22.02
C SER A 94 1.34 8.95 -22.29
N GLY A 95 0.28 9.75 -22.37
CA GLY A 95 -1.08 9.35 -22.78
C GLY A 95 -1.55 8.04 -22.16
N PRO A 96 -1.54 6.91 -22.90
CA PRO A 96 -1.98 5.61 -22.38
C PRO A 96 -1.22 5.16 -21.11
N GLY A 97 0.08 5.42 -20.99
CA GLY A 97 0.84 5.06 -19.79
C GLY A 97 0.37 5.84 -18.56
N CYS A 98 0.03 7.13 -18.74
CA CYS A 98 -0.61 7.93 -17.70
C CYS A 98 -1.97 7.34 -17.31
N VAL A 99 -2.80 6.94 -18.29
CA VAL A 99 -4.12 6.34 -18.05
C VAL A 99 -4.00 5.02 -17.27
N HIS A 100 -3.09 4.12 -17.65
CA HIS A 100 -2.86 2.87 -16.89
C HIS A 100 -2.31 3.14 -15.48
N GLY A 101 -1.46 4.17 -15.33
CA GLY A 101 -0.92 4.59 -14.03
C GLY A 101 -1.97 5.18 -13.06
N LEU A 102 -3.11 5.67 -13.56
CA LEU A 102 -4.20 6.22 -12.73
C LEU A 102 -4.71 5.20 -11.71
N ALA A 103 -4.73 3.91 -12.04
CA ALA A 103 -5.15 2.86 -11.12
C ALA A 103 -4.27 2.83 -9.86
N GLY A 104 -2.95 2.98 -10.02
CA GLY A 104 -1.99 3.08 -8.92
C GLY A 104 -2.14 4.37 -8.10
N LEU A 105 -2.24 5.52 -8.77
CA LEU A 105 -2.42 6.83 -8.12
C LEU A 105 -3.69 6.88 -7.27
N SER A 106 -4.81 6.45 -7.86
CA SER A 106 -6.12 6.46 -7.24
C SER A 106 -6.18 5.52 -6.03
N ASN A 107 -5.57 4.34 -6.13
CA ASN A 107 -5.42 3.43 -4.99
C ASN A 107 -4.53 4.02 -3.88
N ALA A 108 -3.44 4.71 -4.22
CA ALA A 108 -2.58 5.39 -3.26
C ALA A 108 -3.34 6.50 -2.51
N ALA A 109 -4.14 7.31 -3.22
CA ALA A 109 -4.99 8.34 -2.62
C ALA A 109 -6.05 7.74 -1.69
N ALA A 110 -6.77 6.70 -2.15
CA ALA A 110 -7.79 6.04 -1.36
C ALA A 110 -7.22 5.42 -0.07
N ASN A 111 -6.02 4.84 -0.14
CA ASN A 111 -5.33 4.24 1.00
C ASN A 111 -4.49 5.22 1.84
N THR A 112 -4.32 6.46 1.37
CA THR A 112 -3.53 7.52 1.97
C THR A 112 -2.05 7.14 2.10
N TRP A 113 -1.47 6.66 0.99
CA TRP A 113 -0.08 6.22 0.92
C TRP A 113 0.76 7.14 0.04
N PRO A 114 2.00 7.45 0.44
CA PRO A 114 2.84 8.39 -0.29
C PRO A 114 3.35 7.73 -1.59
N ALA A 115 2.88 8.23 -2.72
CA ALA A 115 3.31 7.79 -4.04
C ALA A 115 3.48 8.99 -4.98
N VAL A 116 4.44 8.91 -5.90
CA VAL A 116 4.66 9.91 -6.95
C VAL A 116 4.67 9.21 -8.29
N MET A 117 3.73 9.57 -9.15
CA MET A 117 3.74 9.19 -10.55
C MET A 117 4.50 10.27 -11.33
N ILE A 118 5.53 9.85 -12.06
CA ILE A 118 6.26 10.70 -13.00
C ILE A 118 5.95 10.17 -14.39
N SER A 119 5.47 11.03 -15.26
CA SER A 119 5.11 10.64 -16.62
C SER A 119 5.77 11.55 -17.63
N GLY A 120 6.25 10.95 -18.72
CA GLY A 120 6.49 11.72 -19.93
C GLY A 120 5.19 12.29 -20.47
N SER A 121 5.25 13.39 -21.22
CA SER A 121 4.12 13.91 -21.99
C SER A 121 4.58 14.37 -23.37
N CYS A 122 3.62 14.66 -24.25
CA CYS A 122 3.87 15.12 -25.61
C CYS A 122 4.54 16.51 -25.64
N ASP A 123 5.03 16.92 -26.81
CA ASP A 123 5.73 18.21 -26.95
C ASP A 123 4.78 19.38 -26.66
N GLN A 124 5.24 20.34 -25.88
CA GLN A 124 4.39 21.46 -25.43
C GLN A 124 3.86 22.30 -26.61
N ALA A 125 4.65 22.47 -27.67
CA ALA A 125 4.29 23.27 -28.84
C ALA A 125 3.34 22.55 -29.82
N GLU A 126 3.23 21.22 -29.70
CA GLU A 126 2.39 20.39 -30.56
C GLU A 126 1.05 20.04 -29.89
N PHE A 127 0.89 20.32 -28.60
CA PHE A 127 -0.34 20.08 -27.87
C PHE A 127 -1.56 20.76 -28.51
N GLY A 128 -2.63 19.99 -28.72
CA GLY A 128 -3.88 20.41 -29.35
C GLY A 128 -3.91 20.16 -30.86
N LYS A 129 -2.86 19.58 -31.43
CA LYS A 129 -2.79 19.19 -32.85
C LYS A 129 -2.98 17.69 -33.06
N GLY A 130 -3.14 16.91 -31.98
CA GLY A 130 -3.20 15.45 -32.04
C GLY A 130 -1.83 14.79 -32.06
N ASP A 131 -0.89 15.30 -31.25
CA ASP A 131 0.47 14.75 -31.12
C ASP A 131 0.45 13.28 -30.63
N PHE A 132 1.58 12.58 -30.78
CA PHE A 132 1.75 11.21 -30.32
C PHE A 132 1.43 11.09 -28.83
N GLN A 133 0.41 10.28 -28.52
CA GLN A 133 -0.08 10.06 -27.15
C GLN A 133 -0.51 11.35 -26.42
N GLU A 134 -1.00 12.34 -27.18
CA GLU A 134 -1.53 13.60 -26.64
C GLU A 134 -2.68 13.34 -25.63
N LEU A 135 -2.51 13.89 -24.41
CA LEU A 135 -3.51 13.87 -23.35
C LEU A 135 -3.25 15.07 -22.42
N ASP A 136 -4.29 15.75 -21.97
CA ASP A 136 -4.19 16.66 -20.82
C ASP A 136 -4.00 15.82 -19.53
N GLN A 137 -2.77 15.38 -19.31
CA GLN A 137 -2.43 14.48 -18.21
C GLN A 137 -2.65 15.15 -16.86
N LEU A 138 -2.43 16.47 -16.74
CA LEU A 138 -2.71 17.20 -15.50
C LEU A 138 -4.21 17.20 -15.16
N ALA A 139 -5.07 17.44 -16.15
CA ALA A 139 -6.51 17.38 -15.95
C ALA A 139 -6.98 15.95 -15.58
N ALA A 140 -6.41 14.94 -16.25
CA ALA A 140 -6.76 13.54 -16.03
C ALA A 140 -6.44 13.05 -14.61
N VAL A 141 -5.29 13.44 -14.04
CA VAL A 141 -4.85 12.95 -12.72
C VAL A 141 -5.43 13.75 -11.54
N LYS A 142 -5.87 14.99 -11.77
CA LYS A 142 -6.24 15.95 -10.71
C LYS A 142 -7.19 15.38 -9.64
N PRO A 143 -8.22 14.56 -9.96
CA PRO A 143 -9.11 13.99 -8.93
C PRO A 143 -8.44 12.99 -7.98
N PHE A 144 -7.28 12.43 -8.36
CA PHE A 144 -6.64 11.31 -7.68
C PHE A 144 -5.33 11.67 -6.98
N VAL A 145 -4.95 12.95 -6.97
CA VAL A 145 -3.68 13.40 -6.41
C VAL A 145 -3.87 14.59 -5.49
N LYS A 146 -3.01 14.69 -4.48
CA LYS A 146 -2.94 15.87 -3.60
C LYS A 146 -2.30 17.06 -4.29
N HIS A 147 -1.40 16.79 -5.23
CA HIS A 147 -0.65 17.80 -5.96
C HIS A 147 -0.19 17.25 -7.32
N ALA A 148 -0.28 18.09 -8.34
CA ALA A 148 0.14 17.80 -9.70
C ALA A 148 0.95 19.00 -10.22
N ALA A 149 2.08 18.72 -10.85
CA ALA A 149 2.92 19.75 -11.46
C ALA A 149 3.38 19.33 -12.87
N LYS A 150 3.67 20.32 -13.71
CA LYS A 150 4.25 20.13 -15.04
C LYS A 150 5.49 20.99 -15.19
N ALA A 151 6.59 20.40 -15.62
CA ALA A 151 7.79 21.14 -15.96
C ALA A 151 7.60 21.80 -17.33
N THR A 152 7.82 23.11 -17.43
CA THR A 152 7.79 23.81 -18.72
C THR A 152 9.19 24.13 -19.26
N HIS A 153 10.21 24.00 -18.40
CA HIS A 153 11.62 24.21 -18.74
C HIS A 153 12.52 23.32 -17.87
N VAL A 154 13.66 22.87 -18.41
CA VAL A 154 14.57 21.92 -17.74
C VAL A 154 15.06 22.40 -16.36
N THR A 155 15.27 23.71 -16.18
CA THR A 155 15.71 24.31 -14.91
C THR A 155 14.69 24.19 -13.77
N GLN A 156 13.42 23.90 -14.06
CA GLN A 156 12.38 23.72 -13.04
C GLN A 156 12.37 22.31 -12.44
N ILE A 157 12.93 21.32 -13.15
CA ILE A 157 12.85 19.90 -12.79
C ILE A 157 13.32 19.63 -11.36
N PRO A 158 14.49 20.13 -10.89
CA PRO A 158 14.95 19.87 -9.53
C PRO A 158 13.95 20.33 -8.46
N ARG A 159 13.41 21.55 -8.59
CA ARG A 159 12.44 22.10 -7.64
C ARG A 159 11.15 21.27 -7.63
N LEU A 160 10.62 20.94 -8.81
CA LEU A 160 9.38 20.19 -8.95
C LEU A 160 9.49 18.76 -8.41
N VAL A 161 10.62 18.07 -8.66
CA VAL A 161 10.89 16.75 -8.07
C VAL A 161 10.87 16.82 -6.54
N ARG A 162 11.49 17.84 -5.94
CA ARG A 162 11.49 18.02 -4.47
C ARG A 162 10.10 18.34 -3.94
N GLU A 163 9.34 19.17 -4.66
CA GLU A 163 7.97 19.54 -4.32
C GLU A 163 7.04 18.31 -4.27
N VAL A 164 6.95 17.54 -5.37
CA VAL A 164 6.05 16.37 -5.43
C VAL A 164 6.42 15.29 -4.41
N LEU A 165 7.72 15.03 -4.20
CA LEU A 165 8.19 14.07 -3.20
C LEU A 165 7.86 14.52 -1.78
N GLY A 166 7.98 15.82 -1.50
CA GLY A 166 7.65 16.38 -0.20
C GLY A 166 6.14 16.33 0.09
N VAL A 167 5.31 16.78 -0.86
CA VAL A 167 3.85 16.83 -0.70
C VAL A 167 3.23 15.43 -0.54
N ALA A 168 3.84 14.41 -1.17
CA ALA A 168 3.38 13.03 -1.05
C ALA A 168 3.38 12.50 0.38
N VAL A 169 4.33 12.93 1.23
CA VAL A 169 4.47 12.49 2.63
C VAL A 169 3.95 13.48 3.67
N SER A 170 3.70 14.74 3.30
CA SER A 170 3.26 15.77 4.25
C SER A 170 1.78 15.66 4.60
N GLY A 171 1.41 16.05 5.83
CA GLY A 171 0.03 15.94 6.34
C GLY A 171 -0.49 14.52 6.18
N ARG A 172 -1.71 14.36 5.65
CA ARG A 172 -2.22 13.05 5.22
C ARG A 172 -1.45 12.59 3.97
N PRO A 173 -0.69 11.47 4.00
CA PRO A 173 0.07 11.03 2.82
C PRO A 173 -0.86 10.68 1.65
N GLY A 174 -0.34 10.76 0.42
CA GLY A 174 -1.13 10.45 -0.77
C GLY A 174 -0.35 10.55 -2.08
N GLY A 175 -1.05 10.31 -3.18
CA GLY A 175 -0.50 10.40 -4.53
C GLY A 175 -0.16 11.84 -4.94
N CYS A 176 0.97 12.02 -5.62
CA CYS A 176 1.33 13.24 -6.34
C CYS A 176 1.74 12.90 -7.78
N TYR A 177 1.72 13.90 -8.66
CA TYR A 177 2.00 13.72 -10.08
C TYR A 177 3.00 14.77 -10.59
N LEU A 178 3.94 14.32 -11.44
CA LEU A 178 4.87 15.17 -12.17
C LEU A 178 4.85 14.85 -13.67
N ASP A 179 4.44 15.83 -14.45
CA ASP A 179 4.44 15.81 -15.91
C ASP A 179 5.77 16.34 -16.46
N LEU A 180 6.40 15.56 -17.34
CA LEU A 180 7.69 15.88 -17.97
C LEU A 180 7.56 15.81 -19.51
N PRO A 181 7.30 16.94 -20.19
CA PRO A 181 7.20 16.99 -21.64
C PRO A 181 8.47 16.51 -22.35
N ALA A 182 8.30 15.87 -23.51
CA ALA A 182 9.42 15.35 -24.31
C ALA A 182 10.43 16.45 -24.69
N ASP A 183 9.97 17.61 -25.16
CA ASP A 183 10.80 18.79 -25.43
C ASP A 183 11.61 19.24 -24.19
N VAL A 184 11.01 19.20 -22.99
CA VAL A 184 11.71 19.52 -21.74
C VAL A 184 12.74 18.46 -21.36
N LEU A 185 12.48 17.19 -21.64
CA LEU A 185 13.42 16.09 -21.41
C LEU A 185 14.63 16.14 -22.37
N HIS A 186 14.46 16.73 -23.55
CA HIS A 186 15.50 16.92 -24.57
C HIS A 186 16.24 18.26 -24.48
N GLN A 187 15.67 19.27 -23.79
CA GLN A 187 16.37 20.53 -23.51
C GLN A 187 17.72 20.27 -22.84
N THR A 188 18.74 21.04 -23.24
CA THR A 188 20.09 20.95 -22.67
C THR A 188 20.48 22.25 -21.97
N ILE A 189 21.19 22.12 -20.85
CA ILE A 189 21.78 23.23 -20.10
C ILE A 189 23.22 22.92 -19.71
N PRO A 190 24.07 23.95 -19.49
CA PRO A 190 25.45 23.72 -19.06
C PRO A 190 25.54 23.08 -17.67
N GLU A 191 26.58 22.27 -17.43
CA GLU A 191 26.77 21.53 -16.17
C GLU A 191 26.81 22.46 -14.92
N SER A 192 27.38 23.67 -15.01
CA SER A 192 27.35 24.66 -13.92
C SER A 192 25.94 25.10 -13.58
N GLU A 193 25.07 25.27 -14.58
CA GLU A 193 23.67 25.62 -14.39
C GLU A 193 22.92 24.45 -13.72
N VAL A 194 23.19 23.20 -14.12
CA VAL A 194 22.66 22.00 -13.45
C VAL A 194 23.05 21.98 -11.98
N ALA A 195 24.32 22.22 -11.66
CA ALA A 195 24.81 22.27 -10.30
C ALA A 195 24.09 23.35 -9.48
N ARG A 196 23.90 24.54 -10.07
CA ARG A 196 23.19 25.68 -9.46
C ARG A 196 21.73 25.35 -9.16
N VAL A 197 20.98 24.82 -10.13
CA VAL A 197 19.54 24.51 -9.92
C VAL A 197 19.33 23.35 -8.95
N LEU A 198 20.23 22.35 -8.95
CA LEU A 198 20.19 21.25 -7.97
C LEU A 198 20.54 21.74 -6.56
N SER A 199 21.42 22.73 -6.39
CA SER A 199 21.71 23.31 -5.07
C SER A 199 20.57 24.18 -4.56
N GLN A 200 19.89 24.92 -5.44
CA GLN A 200 18.76 25.78 -5.07
C GLN A 200 17.48 25.00 -4.75
N ALA A 201 17.36 23.76 -5.25
CA ALA A 201 16.26 22.86 -4.91
C ALA A 201 16.42 22.30 -3.48
N GLU A 202 16.38 23.18 -2.49
CA GLU A 202 16.30 22.80 -1.08
C GLU A 202 14.91 22.25 -0.74
N CYS A 203 14.86 21.40 0.30
CA CYS A 203 13.60 20.88 0.79
C CYS A 203 12.78 22.03 1.40
N PRO A 204 11.46 22.14 1.13
CA PRO A 204 10.59 22.74 2.12
C PRO A 204 10.80 21.96 3.42
N ARG A 205 11.28 22.63 4.48
CA ARG A 205 11.16 22.06 5.83
C ARG A 205 9.67 22.02 6.10
N PHE A 206 9.04 20.85 5.95
CA PHE A 206 7.68 20.68 6.41
C PHE A 206 7.68 21.02 7.89
N GLN A 207 6.94 22.06 8.25
CA GLN A 207 6.77 22.42 9.65
C GLN A 207 6.22 21.20 10.37
N GLU A 208 6.92 20.77 11.41
CA GLU A 208 6.31 19.82 12.33
C GLU A 208 5.04 20.45 12.87
N ILE A 209 3.90 19.80 12.62
CA ILE A 209 2.65 20.18 13.28
C ILE A 209 2.90 19.98 14.77
N ARG A 210 3.00 21.09 15.51
CA ARG A 210 2.95 21.09 16.96
C ARG A 210 1.51 20.83 17.35
N TYR A 211 1.30 19.83 18.20
CA TYR A 211 0.00 19.60 18.78
C TYR A 211 -0.12 20.48 20.02
N GLU A 212 -1.05 21.44 20.00
CA GLU A 212 -1.19 22.46 21.06
C GLU A 212 -2.36 22.17 22.02
N GLY A 213 -2.99 21.00 21.93
CA GLY A 213 -4.21 20.64 22.67
C GLY A 213 -3.98 19.88 23.97
N ALA A 214 -3.20 20.39 24.93
CA ALA A 214 -2.95 19.70 26.20
C ALA A 214 -4.26 19.32 26.94
N LEU A 215 -5.23 20.24 27.00
CA LEU A 215 -6.56 20.01 27.60
C LEU A 215 -7.36 18.90 26.90
N ASP A 216 -7.18 18.73 25.59
CA ASP A 216 -7.86 17.66 24.83
C ASP A 216 -7.25 16.29 25.16
N ILE A 217 -5.95 16.20 25.44
CA ILE A 217 -5.31 14.96 25.90
C ILE A 217 -5.82 14.59 27.30
N GLU A 218 -5.87 15.54 28.22
CA GLU A 218 -6.45 15.33 29.56
C GLU A 218 -7.90 14.84 29.47
N LYS A 219 -8.70 15.45 28.59
CA LYS A 219 -10.08 15.03 28.33
C LYS A 219 -10.15 13.63 27.73
N ALA A 220 -9.27 13.27 26.80
CA ALA A 220 -9.20 11.93 26.23
C ALA A 220 -8.88 10.87 27.28
N VAL A 221 -7.87 11.11 28.12
CA VAL A 221 -7.50 10.22 29.23
C VAL A 221 -8.64 10.11 30.25
N SER A 222 -9.28 11.22 30.60
CA SER A 222 -10.43 11.23 31.52
C SER A 222 -11.62 10.42 30.97
N LEU A 223 -11.95 10.57 29.68
CA LEU A 223 -12.99 9.78 29.03
C LEU A 223 -12.69 8.27 29.06
N LEU A 224 -11.46 7.88 28.77
CA LEU A 224 -11.04 6.48 28.82
C LEU A 224 -11.06 5.92 30.24
N ARG A 225 -10.67 6.73 31.24
CA ARG A 225 -10.63 6.35 32.65
C ARG A 225 -12.00 6.07 33.24
N HIS A 226 -13.01 6.86 32.84
CA HIS A 226 -14.38 6.72 33.34
C HIS A 226 -15.28 5.87 32.45
N ALA A 227 -14.76 5.29 31.37
CA ALA A 227 -15.49 4.39 30.49
C ALA A 227 -15.75 3.05 31.19
N GLU A 228 -16.98 2.54 31.09
CA GLU A 228 -17.33 1.20 31.57
C GLU A 228 -16.90 0.12 30.57
N ARG A 229 -16.88 0.43 29.27
CA ARG A 229 -16.59 -0.50 28.18
C ARG A 229 -15.67 0.14 27.12
N PRO A 230 -14.47 0.62 27.50
CA PRO A 230 -13.57 1.27 26.56
C PRO A 230 -13.05 0.29 25.50
N LEU A 231 -12.76 0.81 24.31
CA LEU A 231 -12.16 0.07 23.20
C LEU A 231 -11.09 0.92 22.50
N ILE A 232 -9.92 0.34 22.24
CA ILE A 232 -8.90 0.97 21.37
C ILE A 232 -9.02 0.36 19.98
N VAL A 233 -9.27 1.18 18.96
CA VAL A 233 -9.30 0.77 17.55
C VAL A 233 -8.13 1.42 16.85
N PHE A 234 -7.39 0.67 16.04
CA PHE A 234 -6.28 1.25 15.27
C PHE A 234 -6.18 0.68 13.87
N GLY A 235 -5.63 1.48 12.97
CA GLY A 235 -5.52 1.09 11.57
C GLY A 235 -4.19 1.38 10.93
N LYS A 236 -4.17 1.23 9.60
CA LYS A 236 -2.94 1.39 8.80
C LYS A 236 -2.32 2.78 8.91
N GLY A 237 -3.06 3.81 9.34
CA GLY A 237 -2.48 5.12 9.66
C GLY A 237 -1.55 5.06 10.88
N ALA A 238 -1.94 4.34 11.93
CA ALA A 238 -1.07 4.08 13.08
C ALA A 238 0.13 3.20 12.70
N ALA A 239 -0.07 2.25 11.78
CA ALA A 239 1.00 1.40 11.28
C ALA A 239 2.03 2.20 10.47
N PHE A 240 1.56 3.12 9.63
CA PHE A 240 2.38 4.07 8.87
C PHE A 240 3.15 5.01 9.80
N ALA A 241 2.53 5.52 10.86
CA ALA A 241 3.15 6.42 11.83
C ALA A 241 4.22 5.76 12.74
N ARG A 242 4.41 4.44 12.64
CA ARG A 242 5.32 3.65 13.49
C ARG A 242 4.94 3.71 14.98
N ALA A 243 3.64 3.61 15.26
CA ALA A 243 3.08 3.76 16.60
C ALA A 243 2.99 2.44 17.41
N GLU A 244 3.59 1.33 16.94
CA GLU A 244 3.54 0.02 17.61
C GLU A 244 3.92 0.07 19.11
N ASN A 245 5.01 0.75 19.47
CA ASN A 245 5.49 0.79 20.84
C ASN A 245 4.58 1.64 21.75
N ASN A 246 4.05 2.74 21.22
CA ASN A 246 3.18 3.66 21.94
C ASN A 246 1.81 3.02 22.20
N LEU A 247 1.27 2.30 21.19
CA LEU A 247 0.05 1.49 21.33
C LEU A 247 0.25 0.38 22.35
N LYS A 248 1.38 -0.36 22.27
CA LYS A 248 1.70 -1.41 23.23
C LYS A 248 1.75 -0.87 24.65
N LYS A 249 2.47 0.24 24.88
CA LYS A 249 2.55 0.90 26.19
C LYS A 249 1.15 1.27 26.72
N LEU A 250 0.31 1.89 25.88
CA LEU A 250 -1.04 2.30 26.27
C LEU A 250 -1.92 1.10 26.63
N ILE A 251 -1.92 0.06 25.81
CA ILE A 251 -2.73 -1.15 26.00
C ILE A 251 -2.27 -1.90 27.26
N ASP A 252 -0.96 -2.08 27.44
CA ASP A 252 -0.41 -2.80 28.59
C ASP A 252 -0.67 -2.06 29.91
N THR A 253 -0.56 -0.72 29.90
CA THR A 253 -0.82 0.12 31.08
C THR A 253 -2.30 0.11 31.46
N THR A 254 -3.18 0.33 30.49
CA THR A 254 -4.62 0.54 30.76
C THR A 254 -5.43 -0.75 30.84
N GLY A 255 -4.93 -1.85 30.27
CA GLY A 255 -5.67 -3.10 30.16
C GLY A 255 -6.90 -3.03 29.25
N ILE A 256 -7.01 -2.01 28.40
CA ILE A 256 -8.18 -1.79 27.53
C ILE A 256 -8.15 -2.79 26.34
N PRO A 257 -9.26 -3.50 26.06
CA PRO A 257 -9.37 -4.33 24.86
C PRO A 257 -9.15 -3.54 23.57
N PHE A 258 -8.60 -4.17 22.55
CA PHE A 258 -8.30 -3.50 21.29
C PHE A 258 -8.81 -4.23 20.05
N LEU A 259 -9.01 -3.49 18.95
CA LEU A 259 -9.45 -4.00 17.67
C LEU A 259 -8.62 -3.40 16.53
N PRO A 260 -7.76 -4.19 15.85
CA PRO A 260 -7.09 -3.75 14.63
C PRO A 260 -8.07 -3.75 13.45
N THR A 261 -7.95 -2.76 12.56
CA THR A 261 -8.46 -2.88 11.18
C THR A 261 -7.60 -3.86 10.37
N PRO A 262 -8.00 -4.31 9.16
CA PRO A 262 -7.29 -5.39 8.44
C PRO A 262 -5.78 -5.20 8.32
N MET A 263 -5.32 -4.05 7.83
CA MET A 263 -3.87 -3.73 7.74
C MET A 263 -3.29 -3.09 9.01
N GLY A 264 -4.09 -2.94 10.07
CA GLY A 264 -3.60 -2.62 11.41
C GLY A 264 -3.17 -3.86 12.21
N LYS A 265 -3.52 -5.07 11.74
CA LYS A 265 -3.12 -6.35 12.36
C LYS A 265 -1.59 -6.40 12.49
N GLY A 266 -1.11 -6.91 13.62
CA GLY A 266 0.30 -7.03 13.94
C GLY A 266 0.95 -5.81 14.59
N LEU A 267 0.31 -4.62 14.59
CA LEU A 267 0.77 -3.49 15.44
C LEU A 267 0.79 -3.86 16.92
N MET A 268 -0.23 -4.62 17.32
CA MET A 268 -0.20 -5.48 18.48
C MET A 268 -0.41 -6.92 17.98
N PRO A 269 0.29 -7.93 18.53
CA PRO A 269 0.09 -9.32 18.14
C PRO A 269 -1.39 -9.69 18.18
N ASP A 270 -1.88 -10.29 17.10
CA ASP A 270 -3.28 -10.73 17.01
C ASP A 270 -3.65 -11.78 18.08
N THR A 271 -2.65 -12.45 18.64
CA THR A 271 -2.76 -13.44 19.72
C THR A 271 -2.79 -12.82 21.12
N HIS A 272 -2.68 -11.49 21.24
CA HIS A 272 -2.67 -10.81 22.52
C HIS A 272 -3.97 -11.07 23.31
N ALA A 273 -3.86 -11.21 24.64
CA ALA A 273 -5.00 -11.54 25.50
C ALA A 273 -6.14 -10.51 25.47
N LEU A 274 -5.82 -9.25 25.14
CA LEU A 274 -6.78 -8.14 25.01
C LEU A 274 -7.30 -7.94 23.57
N ALA A 275 -6.90 -8.79 22.62
CA ALA A 275 -7.35 -8.68 21.23
C ALA A 275 -8.84 -9.02 21.11
N ALA A 276 -9.65 -8.04 20.71
CA ALA A 276 -11.07 -8.18 20.48
C ALA A 276 -11.40 -8.63 19.04
N THR A 277 -10.42 -8.97 18.20
CA THR A 277 -10.61 -9.34 16.78
C THR A 277 -11.65 -10.44 16.58
N ALA A 278 -11.58 -11.51 17.38
CA ALA A 278 -12.55 -12.61 17.34
C ALA A 278 -13.90 -12.25 18.01
N ALA A 279 -13.96 -11.18 18.78
CA ALA A 279 -15.16 -10.65 19.44
C ALA A 279 -15.64 -9.32 18.82
N ARG A 280 -15.22 -8.99 17.58
CA ARG A 280 -15.43 -7.66 16.94
C ARG A 280 -16.86 -7.16 17.10
N SER A 281 -17.86 -7.97 16.76
CA SER A 281 -19.27 -7.56 16.82
C SER A 281 -19.72 -7.20 18.24
N LEU A 282 -19.25 -7.93 19.26
CA LEU A 282 -19.53 -7.58 20.66
C LEU A 282 -18.83 -6.29 21.06
N ALA A 283 -17.54 -6.16 20.71
CA ALA A 283 -16.73 -5.01 21.05
C ALA A 283 -17.34 -3.70 20.54
N ILE A 284 -17.64 -3.61 19.23
CA ILE A 284 -18.14 -2.36 18.64
C ILE A 284 -19.60 -2.05 18.99
N SER A 285 -20.43 -3.08 19.21
CA SER A 285 -21.87 -2.86 19.51
C SER A 285 -22.13 -2.48 20.97
N ARG A 286 -21.16 -2.71 21.87
CA ARG A 286 -21.33 -2.50 23.31
C ARG A 286 -20.36 -1.49 23.92
N CYS A 287 -19.29 -1.09 23.23
CA CYS A 287 -18.39 -0.07 23.77
C CYS A 287 -19.11 1.27 23.98
N ASP A 288 -18.75 1.98 25.04
CA ASP A 288 -19.27 3.30 25.39
C ASP A 288 -18.26 4.42 25.06
N VAL A 289 -16.96 4.13 25.07
CA VAL A 289 -15.90 5.02 24.58
C VAL A 289 -14.97 4.26 23.64
N ALA A 290 -14.68 4.83 22.48
CA ALA A 290 -13.76 4.24 21.51
C ALA A 290 -12.65 5.23 21.13
N LEU A 291 -11.39 4.90 21.44
CA LEU A 291 -10.21 5.61 20.94
C LEU A 291 -9.81 5.01 19.59
N VAL A 292 -10.01 5.76 18.51
CA VAL A 292 -9.74 5.33 17.13
C VAL A 292 -8.49 6.03 16.61
N VAL A 293 -7.41 5.27 16.39
CA VAL A 293 -6.09 5.80 16.06
C VAL A 293 -5.67 5.45 14.64
N GLY A 294 -5.52 6.46 13.77
CA GLY A 294 -5.10 6.27 12.39
C GLY A 294 -6.00 5.29 11.62
N ALA A 295 -7.30 5.33 11.91
CA ALA A 295 -8.35 4.56 11.25
C ALA A 295 -9.56 5.45 10.97
N ARG A 296 -10.14 5.30 9.79
CA ARG A 296 -11.35 6.01 9.39
C ARG A 296 -12.59 5.23 9.82
N LEU A 297 -13.59 5.92 10.36
CA LEU A 297 -14.96 5.43 10.47
C LEU A 297 -15.62 5.43 9.07
N ASN A 298 -15.12 4.58 8.18
CA ASN A 298 -15.66 4.37 6.84
C ASN A 298 -16.42 3.02 6.77
N TRP A 299 -16.71 2.53 5.58
CA TRP A 299 -17.45 1.28 5.38
C TRP A 299 -16.83 0.06 6.10
N LEU A 300 -15.50 0.02 6.29
CA LEU A 300 -14.82 -1.06 7.03
C LEU A 300 -15.18 -1.07 8.53
N LEU A 301 -15.55 0.08 9.06
CA LEU A 301 -16.00 0.27 10.44
C LEU A 301 -17.47 0.71 10.46
N HIS A 302 -18.27 0.38 9.43
CA HIS A 302 -19.70 0.68 9.38
C HIS A 302 -20.04 2.14 9.69
N PHE A 303 -19.20 3.07 9.24
CA PHE A 303 -19.35 4.51 9.43
C PHE A 303 -19.39 5.00 10.89
N GLY A 304 -19.13 4.11 11.86
CA GLY A 304 -19.35 4.42 13.28
C GLY A 304 -20.83 4.43 13.69
N GLU A 305 -21.72 3.86 12.87
CA GLU A 305 -23.16 4.04 13.00
C GLU A 305 -23.91 2.79 13.53
N PRO A 306 -25.07 2.99 14.19
CA PRO A 306 -26.00 1.91 14.51
C PRO A 306 -26.56 1.20 13.26
N PRO A 307 -26.99 -0.07 13.36
CA PRO A 307 -27.03 -0.90 14.56
C PRO A 307 -25.70 -1.63 14.84
N ARG A 308 -24.65 -1.36 14.04
CA ARG A 308 -23.36 -2.03 14.19
C ARG A 308 -22.59 -1.49 15.39
N TRP A 309 -22.58 -0.17 15.56
CA TRP A 309 -22.06 0.49 16.75
C TRP A 309 -23.18 0.81 17.74
N SER A 310 -22.81 0.95 19.02
CA SER A 310 -23.69 1.54 20.02
C SER A 310 -24.07 2.97 19.58
N LYS A 311 -25.34 3.34 19.72
CA LYS A 311 -25.82 4.70 19.41
C LYS A 311 -25.22 5.78 20.33
N ASP A 312 -24.77 5.39 21.52
CA ASP A 312 -24.31 6.29 22.58
C ASP A 312 -22.78 6.27 22.72
N VAL A 313 -22.05 5.63 21.80
CA VAL A 313 -20.59 5.57 21.85
C VAL A 313 -19.98 6.96 21.69
N LYS A 314 -19.01 7.28 22.55
CA LYS A 314 -18.19 8.49 22.44
C LYS A 314 -16.90 8.14 21.70
N PHE A 315 -16.78 8.64 20.47
CA PHE A 315 -15.55 8.48 19.69
C PHE A 315 -14.51 9.53 20.06
N ILE A 316 -13.29 9.07 20.36
CA ILE A 316 -12.07 9.88 20.38
C ILE A 316 -11.31 9.52 19.10
N LEU A 317 -11.22 10.43 18.13
CA LEU A 317 -10.54 10.17 16.86
C LEU A 317 -9.16 10.83 16.82
N VAL A 318 -8.14 10.06 16.46
CA VAL A 318 -6.78 10.54 16.20
C VAL A 318 -6.49 10.40 14.71
N ASP A 319 -6.40 11.53 14.01
CA ASP A 319 -6.05 11.58 12.59
C ASP A 319 -5.24 12.85 12.30
N ILE A 320 -4.32 12.78 11.35
CA ILE A 320 -3.54 13.96 10.93
C ILE A 320 -4.36 14.90 10.04
N SER A 321 -5.45 14.42 9.45
CA SER A 321 -6.36 15.20 8.60
C SER A 321 -7.44 15.86 9.44
N LYS A 322 -7.40 17.20 9.48
CA LYS A 322 -8.48 18.01 10.06
C LYS A 322 -9.81 17.76 9.33
N GLU A 323 -9.77 17.61 8.01
CA GLU A 323 -10.94 17.36 7.18
C GLU A 323 -11.65 16.05 7.56
N GLU A 324 -10.89 14.99 7.91
CA GLU A 324 -11.49 13.75 8.39
C GLU A 324 -12.17 13.94 9.75
N ILE A 325 -11.56 14.67 10.68
CA ILE A 325 -12.16 14.98 11.99
C ILE A 325 -13.44 15.80 11.82
N ASP A 326 -13.39 16.86 11.01
CA ASP A 326 -14.53 17.75 10.75
C ASP A 326 -15.68 17.01 10.03
N LEU A 327 -15.36 16.06 9.14
CA LEU A 327 -16.34 15.19 8.48
C LEU A 327 -17.06 14.26 9.46
N ARG A 328 -16.31 13.65 10.40
CA ARG A 328 -16.86 12.66 11.34
C ARG A 328 -17.55 13.25 12.56
N LYS A 329 -17.21 14.50 12.92
CA LYS A 329 -17.75 15.20 14.10
C LYS A 329 -17.73 14.32 15.37
N PRO A 330 -16.56 13.79 15.76
CA PRO A 330 -16.48 12.90 16.91
C PRO A 330 -16.75 13.63 18.22
N TYR A 331 -16.93 12.88 19.31
CA TYR A 331 -17.03 13.46 20.65
C TYR A 331 -15.76 14.24 21.02
N LEU A 332 -14.60 13.74 20.58
CA LEU A 332 -13.31 14.41 20.68
C LEU A 332 -12.43 14.09 19.46
N GLY A 333 -11.85 15.10 18.83
CA GLY A 333 -10.94 14.95 17.69
C GLY A 333 -9.55 15.48 18.01
N LEU A 334 -8.53 14.65 17.84
CA LEU A 334 -7.12 14.97 18.10
C LEU A 334 -6.37 15.03 16.76
N VAL A 335 -6.18 16.25 16.25
CA VAL A 335 -5.57 16.49 14.92
C VAL A 335 -4.05 16.52 15.01
N ALA A 336 -3.41 15.36 14.86
CA ALA A 336 -1.95 15.24 14.83
C ALA A 336 -1.49 13.85 14.35
N ASP A 337 -0.19 13.70 14.18
CA ASP A 337 0.43 12.40 13.95
C ASP A 337 0.08 11.42 15.09
N ALA A 338 -0.29 10.19 14.70
CA ALA A 338 -0.78 9.17 15.62
C ALA A 338 0.25 8.80 16.70
N ARG A 339 1.55 8.75 16.35
CA ARG A 339 2.61 8.43 17.32
C ARG A 339 2.72 9.53 18.36
N LYS A 340 2.75 10.80 17.93
CA LYS A 340 2.82 11.96 18.82
C LYS A 340 1.64 12.02 19.80
N VAL A 341 0.42 11.80 19.33
CA VAL A 341 -0.77 11.82 20.22
C VAL A 341 -0.73 10.68 21.23
N LEU A 342 -0.31 9.49 20.83
CA LEU A 342 -0.17 8.36 21.76
C LEU A 342 0.94 8.58 22.79
N ASP A 343 2.03 9.26 22.44
CA ASP A 343 3.06 9.68 23.41
C ASP A 343 2.44 10.57 24.49
N LEU A 344 1.73 11.62 24.08
CA LEU A 344 1.07 12.55 25.00
C LEU A 344 0.01 11.86 25.89
N ILE A 345 -0.79 10.96 25.31
CA ILE A 345 -1.77 10.17 26.10
C ILE A 345 -1.04 9.31 27.15
N ASN A 346 0.06 8.65 26.78
CA ASN A 346 0.83 7.82 27.71
C ASN A 346 1.52 8.65 28.80
N GLU A 347 1.94 9.89 28.51
CA GLU A 347 2.52 10.81 29.49
C GLU A 347 1.46 11.39 30.45
N GLU A 348 0.25 11.64 29.95
CA GLU A 348 -0.85 12.18 30.75
C GLU A 348 -1.44 11.14 31.72
N ILE A 349 -1.19 9.85 31.51
CA ILE A 349 -1.47 8.81 32.49
C ILE A 349 -0.40 8.88 33.59
N LYS A 350 -0.56 9.86 34.49
CA LYS A 350 0.40 10.21 35.57
C LYS A 350 0.33 9.29 36.79
N ASP A 351 -0.87 8.79 37.11
CA ASP A 351 -1.16 8.09 38.38
C ASP A 351 -1.66 6.65 38.16
N GLU A 352 -1.06 5.69 38.87
CA GLU A 352 -1.66 4.37 39.13
C GLU A 352 -2.69 4.46 40.26
N PRO A 353 -3.80 3.68 40.22
CA PRO A 353 -4.12 2.66 39.22
C PRO A 353 -5.09 3.17 38.14
N PHE A 354 -4.63 3.24 36.88
CA PHE A 354 -5.52 3.24 35.70
C PHE A 354 -5.27 1.97 34.90
N CYS A 355 -5.83 0.87 35.37
CA CYS A 355 -5.83 -0.42 34.67
C CYS A 355 -7.14 -1.14 34.96
N LEU A 356 -7.85 -1.59 33.91
CA LEU A 356 -9.07 -2.38 34.11
C LEU A 356 -8.77 -3.70 34.83
N GLY A 357 -7.66 -4.35 34.50
CA GLY A 357 -7.30 -5.67 35.00
C GLY A 357 -8.14 -6.80 34.38
N ARG A 358 -7.72 -8.05 34.63
CA ARG A 358 -8.32 -9.25 33.99
C ARG A 358 -9.72 -9.57 34.50
N SER A 359 -10.03 -9.21 35.75
CA SER A 359 -11.33 -9.45 36.40
C SER A 359 -12.36 -8.36 36.13
N HIS A 360 -12.02 -7.35 35.31
CA HIS A 360 -12.98 -6.33 34.94
C HIS A 360 -14.11 -6.94 34.08
N PRO A 361 -15.40 -6.69 34.38
CA PRO A 361 -16.52 -7.33 33.67
C PRO A 361 -16.45 -7.18 32.15
N TRP A 362 -16.01 -6.02 31.66
CA TRP A 362 -15.82 -5.79 30.22
C TRP A 362 -14.69 -6.62 29.60
N VAL A 363 -13.54 -6.70 30.29
CA VAL A 363 -12.37 -7.46 29.81
C VAL A 363 -12.68 -8.95 29.79
N GLU A 364 -13.36 -9.45 30.83
CA GLU A 364 -13.84 -10.83 30.89
C GLU A 364 -14.83 -11.15 29.78
N ALA A 365 -15.81 -10.27 29.53
CA ALA A 365 -16.81 -10.46 28.48
C ALA A 365 -16.17 -10.57 27.09
N ILE A 366 -15.24 -9.67 26.75
CA ILE A 366 -14.49 -9.72 25.50
C ILE A 366 -13.62 -10.97 25.42
N SER A 367 -12.85 -11.26 26.47
CA SER A 367 -11.93 -12.40 26.50
C SER A 367 -12.68 -13.72 26.36
N LYS A 368 -13.80 -13.88 27.07
CA LYS A 368 -14.67 -15.05 26.98
C LYS A 368 -15.21 -15.21 25.57
N LYS A 369 -15.76 -14.13 24.98
CA LYS A 369 -16.33 -14.19 23.64
C LYS A 369 -15.29 -14.47 22.57
N ALA A 370 -14.11 -13.88 22.69
CA ALA A 370 -12.99 -14.12 21.80
C ALA A 370 -12.55 -15.59 21.86
N LYS A 371 -12.35 -16.15 23.07
CA LYS A 371 -12.00 -17.57 23.28
C LYS A 371 -13.05 -18.51 22.70
N GLU A 372 -14.34 -18.26 22.95
CA GLU A 372 -15.44 -19.07 22.38
C GLU A 372 -15.41 -19.08 20.85
N ASN A 373 -15.24 -17.91 20.23
CA ASN A 373 -15.25 -17.78 18.77
C ASN A 373 -13.98 -18.38 18.15
N VAL A 374 -12.81 -18.22 18.78
CA VAL A 374 -11.56 -18.88 18.36
C VAL A 374 -11.69 -20.39 18.48
N ALA A 375 -12.22 -20.93 19.59
CA ALA A 375 -12.43 -22.36 19.74
C ALA A 375 -13.35 -22.94 18.66
N LYS A 376 -14.44 -22.23 18.32
CA LYS A 376 -15.31 -22.61 17.19
C LYS A 376 -14.58 -22.61 15.85
N MET A 377 -13.75 -21.60 15.60
CA MET A 377 -12.94 -21.52 14.39
C MET A 377 -11.90 -22.64 14.32
N GLU A 378 -11.15 -22.89 15.39
CA GLU A 378 -10.15 -23.97 15.45
C GLU A 378 -10.79 -25.35 15.26
N ALA A 379 -11.99 -25.58 15.82
CA ALA A 379 -12.74 -26.82 15.59
C ALA A 379 -13.15 -27.02 14.12
N GLN A 380 -13.36 -25.94 13.36
CA GLN A 380 -13.58 -26.00 11.91
C GLN A 380 -12.27 -26.26 11.17
N LEU A 381 -11.19 -25.55 11.55
CA LEU A 381 -9.86 -25.67 10.94
C LEU A 381 -9.24 -27.06 11.14
N ALA A 382 -9.53 -27.74 12.26
CA ALA A 382 -8.99 -29.05 12.60
C ALA A 382 -9.44 -30.18 11.66
N LYS A 383 -10.46 -29.96 10.82
CA LYS A 383 -10.95 -30.94 9.85
C LYS A 383 -10.17 -30.81 8.55
N ASP A 384 -9.71 -31.95 8.02
CA ASP A 384 -9.18 -32.04 6.67
C ASP A 384 -10.32 -32.37 5.70
N VAL A 385 -10.61 -31.43 4.78
CA VAL A 385 -11.67 -31.57 3.77
C VAL A 385 -11.04 -31.60 2.38
N VAL A 386 -11.41 -32.60 1.57
CA VAL A 386 -10.99 -32.77 0.17
C VAL A 386 -12.23 -33.13 -0.66
N PRO A 387 -12.50 -32.49 -1.83
CA PRO A 387 -11.80 -31.32 -2.37
C PRO A 387 -11.76 -30.15 -1.38
N PHE A 388 -10.74 -29.31 -1.47
CA PHE A 388 -10.51 -28.30 -0.42
C PHE A 388 -11.69 -27.34 -0.30
N ASN A 389 -12.12 -27.07 0.93
CA ASN A 389 -12.79 -25.82 1.26
C ASN A 389 -11.75 -24.70 1.46
N PHE A 390 -12.17 -23.51 1.93
CA PHE A 390 -11.23 -22.44 2.25
C PHE A 390 -10.46 -22.64 3.56
N PHE A 391 -10.97 -23.44 4.51
CA PHE A 391 -10.41 -23.56 5.86
C PHE A 391 -9.19 -24.48 5.93
N THR A 392 -9.26 -25.65 5.28
CA THR A 392 -8.18 -26.65 5.28
C THR A 392 -6.85 -26.07 4.76
N PRO A 393 -6.78 -25.49 3.55
CA PRO A 393 -5.55 -24.88 3.07
C PRO A 393 -5.14 -23.65 3.90
N MET A 394 -6.07 -22.81 4.35
CA MET A 394 -5.74 -21.64 5.18
C MET A 394 -5.10 -22.02 6.51
N ARG A 395 -5.53 -23.13 7.15
CA ARG A 395 -4.86 -23.67 8.34
C ARG A 395 -3.41 -24.03 8.04
N ILE A 396 -3.19 -24.80 6.97
CA ILE A 396 -1.86 -25.29 6.59
C ILE A 396 -0.93 -24.10 6.27
N ILE A 397 -1.44 -23.10 5.55
CA ILE A 397 -0.71 -21.87 5.23
C ILE A 397 -0.40 -21.06 6.49
N ARG A 398 -1.36 -20.90 7.41
CA ARG A 398 -1.14 -20.24 8.71
C ARG A 398 -0.01 -20.92 9.48
N ASP A 399 -0.07 -22.24 9.61
CA ASP A 399 0.88 -23.01 10.39
C ASP A 399 2.30 -22.90 9.77
N ALA A 400 2.40 -22.92 8.43
CA ALA A 400 3.67 -22.71 7.72
C ALA A 400 4.23 -21.29 7.92
N ILE A 401 3.40 -20.24 7.84
CA ILE A 401 3.82 -18.86 8.09
C ILE A 401 4.32 -18.67 9.53
N LEU A 402 3.64 -19.26 10.51
CA LEU A 402 4.05 -19.19 11.92
C LEU A 402 5.35 -19.94 12.19
N ALA A 403 5.62 -21.03 11.47
CA ALA A 403 6.83 -21.83 11.62
C ALA A 403 8.11 -21.08 11.17
N GLU A 404 8.00 -20.10 10.27
CA GLU A 404 9.13 -19.25 9.85
C GLU A 404 9.67 -18.35 10.97
N GLY A 405 8.90 -18.14 12.04
CA GLY A 405 9.33 -17.36 13.20
C GLY A 405 9.44 -15.86 12.91
N SER A 406 10.53 -15.24 13.40
CA SER A 406 10.81 -13.81 13.21
C SER A 406 12.13 -13.63 12.45
N PRO A 407 12.20 -12.75 11.42
CA PRO A 407 11.12 -11.89 10.92
C PRO A 407 10.01 -12.70 10.22
N ALA A 408 8.75 -12.49 10.63
CA ALA A 408 7.60 -13.22 10.07
C ALA A 408 7.44 -12.94 8.56
N PRO A 409 6.90 -13.85 7.73
CA PRO A 409 6.62 -13.53 6.33
C PRO A 409 5.68 -12.32 6.17
N ILE A 410 5.86 -11.54 5.10
CA ILE A 410 4.88 -10.51 4.70
C ILE A 410 3.79 -11.20 3.89
N VAL A 411 2.55 -11.13 4.37
CA VAL A 411 1.36 -11.68 3.72
C VAL A 411 0.71 -10.63 2.84
N VAL A 412 0.59 -10.94 1.55
CA VAL A 412 -0.27 -10.22 0.60
C VAL A 412 -1.54 -11.04 0.40
N SER A 413 -2.72 -10.41 0.34
CA SER A 413 -3.96 -11.17 0.16
C SER A 413 -5.07 -10.34 -0.49
N GLU A 414 -5.61 -10.84 -1.59
CA GLU A 414 -6.82 -10.36 -2.25
C GLU A 414 -7.77 -11.50 -2.68
N GLY A 415 -8.94 -11.11 -3.20
CA GLY A 415 -10.08 -11.99 -3.45
C GLY A 415 -11.23 -11.73 -2.47
N ALA A 416 -12.32 -12.49 -2.61
CA ALA A 416 -13.47 -12.38 -1.72
C ALA A 416 -13.36 -13.38 -0.56
N ASN A 417 -13.76 -14.63 -0.77
CA ASN A 417 -13.71 -15.67 0.27
C ASN A 417 -12.27 -15.91 0.76
N THR A 418 -11.30 -15.93 -0.15
CA THR A 418 -9.87 -16.06 0.19
C THR A 418 -9.42 -14.97 1.17
N MET A 419 -9.71 -13.70 0.87
CA MET A 419 -9.32 -12.59 1.75
C MET A 419 -10.10 -12.58 3.07
N ASP A 420 -11.40 -12.90 3.05
CA ASP A 420 -12.25 -12.87 4.24
C ASP A 420 -11.93 -13.98 5.23
N VAL A 421 -11.72 -15.21 4.74
CA VAL A 421 -11.26 -16.33 5.57
C VAL A 421 -9.81 -16.08 5.98
N GLY A 422 -8.95 -15.68 5.04
CA GLY A 422 -7.54 -15.39 5.31
C GLY A 422 -7.35 -14.31 6.38
N ARG A 423 -8.15 -13.24 6.38
CA ARG A 423 -8.07 -12.20 7.43
C ARG A 423 -8.38 -12.70 8.83
N ALA A 424 -9.22 -13.74 8.96
CA ALA A 424 -9.57 -14.35 10.24
C ALA A 424 -8.54 -15.41 10.67
N VAL A 425 -7.98 -16.18 9.73
CA VAL A 425 -7.12 -17.33 10.00
C VAL A 425 -5.63 -16.96 10.00
N LEU A 426 -5.19 -16.08 9.11
CA LEU A 426 -3.78 -15.67 8.96
C LEU A 426 -3.41 -14.57 9.97
N VAL A 427 -2.95 -15.03 11.12
CA VAL A 427 -2.52 -14.21 12.27
C VAL A 427 -1.27 -13.40 11.93
N GLN A 428 -1.20 -12.15 12.40
CA GLN A 428 -0.05 -11.26 12.29
C GLN A 428 0.48 -10.92 13.69
N ASN A 429 1.77 -11.16 13.91
CA ASN A 429 2.45 -10.89 15.18
C ASN A 429 3.50 -9.77 15.08
N GLU A 430 3.72 -9.24 13.87
CA GLU A 430 4.62 -8.12 13.62
C GLU A 430 3.91 -7.01 12.82
N PRO A 431 4.27 -5.73 13.00
CA PRO A 431 3.60 -4.64 12.32
C PRO A 431 3.94 -4.61 10.82
N ARG A 432 2.95 -4.23 10.00
CA ARG A 432 3.08 -4.05 8.53
C ARG A 432 3.50 -5.32 7.78
N THR A 433 3.17 -6.49 8.33
CA THR A 433 3.33 -7.78 7.64
C THR A 433 2.08 -8.20 6.88
N ARG A 434 1.04 -7.38 6.83
CA ARG A 434 -0.15 -7.63 6.02
C ARG A 434 -0.40 -6.48 5.04
N LEU A 435 -0.53 -6.83 3.76
CA LEU A 435 -1.02 -5.98 2.68
C LEU A 435 -2.26 -6.64 2.07
N ASP A 436 -3.34 -5.89 1.85
CA ASP A 436 -4.56 -6.41 1.22
C ASP A 436 -5.24 -5.35 0.34
N ALA A 437 -6.40 -5.70 -0.23
CA ALA A 437 -7.20 -4.87 -1.13
C ALA A 437 -7.59 -3.48 -0.56
N GLY A 438 -7.34 -3.23 0.73
CA GLY A 438 -7.31 -1.89 1.30
C GLY A 438 -8.68 -1.21 1.31
N THR A 439 -8.68 0.12 1.16
CA THR A 439 -9.88 0.94 1.36
C THR A 439 -10.91 0.78 0.24
N TRP A 440 -10.49 0.48 -0.98
CA TRP A 440 -11.40 0.31 -2.11
C TRP A 440 -11.78 -1.15 -2.37
N GLY A 441 -11.16 -2.11 -1.70
CA GLY A 441 -11.37 -3.51 -2.04
C GLY A 441 -10.87 -3.82 -3.45
N THR A 442 -9.74 -3.22 -3.84
CA THR A 442 -9.17 -3.33 -5.18
C THR A 442 -8.57 -4.72 -5.41
N MET A 443 -9.04 -5.39 -6.47
CA MET A 443 -8.41 -6.61 -7.00
C MET A 443 -7.33 -6.24 -8.02
N GLY A 444 -6.26 -7.03 -8.08
CA GLY A 444 -5.08 -6.79 -8.92
C GLY A 444 -3.92 -6.09 -8.22
N VAL A 445 -4.03 -5.84 -6.91
CA VAL A 445 -2.92 -5.26 -6.14
C VAL A 445 -1.86 -6.30 -5.77
N GLY A 446 -2.21 -7.59 -5.82
CA GLY A 446 -1.43 -8.70 -5.27
C GLY A 446 0.04 -8.68 -5.65
N LEU A 447 0.36 -8.84 -6.92
CA LEU A 447 1.76 -9.00 -7.34
C LEU A 447 2.56 -7.69 -7.26
N GLY A 448 1.93 -6.55 -7.52
CA GLY A 448 2.55 -5.24 -7.28
C GLY A 448 2.96 -5.05 -5.81
N TYR A 449 2.08 -5.40 -4.88
CA TYR A 449 2.37 -5.38 -3.44
C TYR A 449 3.44 -6.40 -3.04
N CYS A 450 3.46 -7.58 -3.66
CA CYS A 450 4.52 -8.56 -3.41
C CYS A 450 5.90 -8.04 -3.80
N ILE A 451 6.01 -7.43 -4.97
CA ILE A 451 7.25 -6.82 -5.46
C ILE A 451 7.69 -5.70 -4.52
N ALA A 452 6.77 -4.83 -4.10
CA ALA A 452 7.05 -3.76 -3.16
C ALA A 452 7.56 -4.29 -1.81
N ALA A 453 6.92 -5.33 -1.27
CA ALA A 453 7.30 -5.95 0.00
C ALA A 453 8.70 -6.56 -0.06
N ALA A 454 9.00 -7.33 -1.12
CA ALA A 454 10.31 -7.93 -1.33
C ALA A 454 11.43 -6.89 -1.50
N VAL A 455 11.10 -5.74 -2.11
CA VAL A 455 12.05 -4.63 -2.32
C VAL A 455 12.24 -3.80 -1.04
N ALA A 456 11.17 -3.57 -0.27
CA ALA A 456 11.22 -2.84 0.99
C ALA A 456 11.85 -3.66 2.14
N SER A 457 11.82 -4.99 2.04
CA SER A 457 12.40 -5.90 3.04
C SER A 457 13.18 -7.04 2.35
N PRO A 458 14.37 -6.74 1.78
CA PRO A 458 15.17 -7.74 1.08
C PRO A 458 15.46 -8.97 1.95
N GLY A 459 15.26 -10.17 1.38
CA GLY A 459 15.49 -11.46 2.05
C GLY A 459 14.36 -11.94 2.98
N ARG A 460 13.39 -11.08 3.29
CA ARG A 460 12.16 -11.48 4.00
C ARG A 460 11.23 -12.19 3.02
N LEU A 461 10.70 -13.35 3.43
CA LEU A 461 9.75 -14.10 2.61
C LEU A 461 8.45 -13.30 2.44
N VAL A 462 7.92 -13.25 1.22
CA VAL A 462 6.60 -12.72 0.92
C VAL A 462 5.70 -13.88 0.50
N VAL A 463 4.52 -13.98 1.12
CA VAL A 463 3.52 -15.01 0.82
C VAL A 463 2.25 -14.33 0.32
N ALA A 464 1.91 -14.54 -0.94
CA ALA A 464 0.69 -14.03 -1.54
C ALA A 464 -0.41 -15.09 -1.42
N VAL A 465 -1.57 -14.77 -0.86
CA VAL A 465 -2.71 -15.67 -0.69
C VAL A 465 -3.90 -15.11 -1.45
N GLU A 466 -4.04 -15.58 -2.70
CA GLU A 466 -4.86 -14.94 -3.73
C GLU A 466 -6.04 -15.82 -4.14
N GLY A 467 -7.22 -15.22 -4.31
CA GLY A 467 -8.26 -15.86 -5.12
C GLY A 467 -7.83 -15.89 -6.59
N ASP A 468 -8.23 -16.91 -7.34
CA ASP A 468 -7.95 -17.04 -8.78
C ASP A 468 -8.33 -15.80 -9.60
N SER A 469 -9.48 -15.19 -9.31
CA SER A 469 -9.90 -13.91 -9.93
C SER A 469 -8.95 -12.78 -9.59
N GLY A 470 -8.59 -12.60 -8.32
CA GLY A 470 -7.67 -11.56 -7.87
C GLY A 470 -6.30 -11.71 -8.56
N PHE A 471 -5.76 -12.93 -8.53
CA PHE A 471 -4.51 -13.27 -9.20
C PHE A 471 -4.52 -12.89 -10.69
N GLY A 472 -5.62 -13.18 -11.40
CA GLY A 472 -5.76 -12.89 -12.83
C GLY A 472 -5.54 -11.43 -13.23
N PHE A 473 -5.86 -10.47 -12.36
CA PHE A 473 -5.66 -9.03 -12.65
C PHE A 473 -4.19 -8.61 -12.74
N SER A 474 -3.26 -9.36 -12.12
CA SER A 474 -1.84 -9.00 -12.10
C SER A 474 -0.89 -10.15 -12.44
N ALA A 475 -1.42 -11.31 -12.85
CA ALA A 475 -0.69 -12.56 -13.05
C ALA A 475 0.55 -12.45 -13.97
N MET A 476 0.55 -11.55 -14.95
CA MET A 476 1.72 -11.36 -15.82
C MET A 476 2.96 -10.87 -15.07
N GLU A 477 2.80 -10.23 -13.91
CA GLU A 477 3.93 -9.82 -13.07
C GLU A 477 4.64 -11.00 -12.40
N VAL A 478 4.16 -12.23 -12.59
CA VAL A 478 4.94 -13.45 -12.29
C VAL A 478 6.28 -13.40 -13.02
N GLU A 479 6.32 -12.95 -14.28
CA GLU A 479 7.57 -12.76 -15.01
C GLU A 479 8.48 -11.77 -14.27
N THR A 480 7.93 -10.66 -13.78
CA THR A 480 8.68 -9.63 -13.03
C THR A 480 9.29 -10.22 -11.75
N LEU A 481 8.56 -11.07 -11.02
CA LEU A 481 9.09 -11.78 -9.86
C LEU A 481 10.30 -12.66 -10.22
N VAL A 482 10.21 -13.41 -11.33
CA VAL A 482 11.28 -14.29 -11.81
C VAL A 482 12.48 -13.50 -12.31
N ARG A 483 12.27 -12.48 -13.13
CA ARG A 483 13.34 -11.63 -13.67
C ARG A 483 14.17 -10.95 -12.57
N TYR A 484 13.54 -10.57 -11.46
CA TYR A 484 14.23 -9.98 -10.32
C TYR A 484 14.57 -10.97 -9.20
N GLN A 485 14.28 -12.26 -9.37
CA GLN A 485 14.54 -13.34 -8.39
C GLN A 485 14.02 -12.99 -6.98
N LEU A 486 12.81 -12.46 -6.90
CA LEU A 486 12.24 -11.99 -5.63
C LEU A 486 11.73 -13.16 -4.77
N PRO A 487 11.92 -13.14 -3.44
CA PRO A 487 11.52 -14.23 -2.54
C PRO A 487 10.01 -14.23 -2.27
N VAL A 488 9.23 -14.50 -3.31
CA VAL A 488 7.76 -14.45 -3.29
C VAL A 488 7.17 -15.82 -3.61
N VAL A 489 6.32 -16.33 -2.73
CA VAL A 489 5.52 -17.54 -2.95
C VAL A 489 4.05 -17.12 -3.07
N ILE A 490 3.46 -17.34 -4.25
CA ILE A 490 2.07 -17.06 -4.54
C ILE A 490 1.26 -18.34 -4.34
N ILE A 491 0.15 -18.26 -3.62
CA ILE A 491 -0.76 -19.36 -3.34
C ILE A 491 -2.12 -18.98 -3.90
N VAL A 492 -2.49 -19.60 -5.01
CA VAL A 492 -3.74 -19.32 -5.73
C VAL A 492 -4.81 -20.30 -5.25
N PHE A 493 -5.89 -19.78 -4.68
CA PHE A 493 -7.10 -20.51 -4.35
C PHE A 493 -7.95 -20.58 -5.61
N ASN A 494 -7.85 -21.70 -6.32
CA ASN A 494 -8.48 -21.94 -7.60
C ASN A 494 -9.79 -22.71 -7.40
N ASN A 495 -10.88 -21.95 -7.28
CA ASN A 495 -12.25 -22.47 -7.22
C ASN A 495 -12.99 -22.27 -8.56
N GLY A 496 -12.29 -21.93 -9.64
CA GLY A 496 -12.80 -21.92 -11.00
C GLY A 496 -13.60 -20.66 -11.37
N GLY A 497 -13.43 -19.56 -10.64
CA GLY A 497 -14.17 -18.33 -10.93
C GLY A 497 -14.54 -17.48 -9.73
N VAL A 498 -15.08 -16.30 -10.02
CA VAL A 498 -15.62 -15.37 -9.02
C VAL A 498 -16.70 -16.10 -8.21
N TYR A 499 -16.51 -16.22 -6.90
CA TYR A 499 -17.40 -16.93 -5.96
C TYR A 499 -17.64 -18.43 -6.26
N GLY A 500 -16.87 -19.05 -7.16
CA GLY A 500 -17.03 -20.46 -7.55
C GLY A 500 -17.42 -20.70 -9.00
N GLY A 501 -17.58 -19.63 -9.80
CA GLY A 501 -17.81 -19.77 -11.24
C GLY A 501 -19.24 -20.14 -11.61
N ASP A 502 -19.57 -21.43 -11.62
CA ASP A 502 -20.72 -21.97 -12.36
C ASP A 502 -22.05 -21.99 -11.59
N ARG A 503 -22.31 -20.95 -10.78
CA ARG A 503 -23.58 -20.79 -10.05
C ARG A 503 -24.56 -20.01 -10.90
N ARG A 504 -25.20 -20.68 -11.87
CA ARG A 504 -26.20 -20.05 -12.73
C ARG A 504 -27.56 -19.94 -12.04
N SER A 505 -28.16 -18.78 -12.18
CA SER A 505 -29.56 -18.54 -11.87
C SER A 505 -30.49 -19.22 -12.89
N PRO A 506 -31.77 -19.50 -12.53
CA PRO A 506 -32.75 -20.02 -13.47
C PRO A 506 -32.91 -19.13 -14.72
N ASP A 507 -32.79 -17.81 -14.57
CA ASP A 507 -32.89 -16.85 -15.66
C ASP A 507 -31.71 -17.00 -16.64
N GLU A 508 -30.49 -17.23 -16.15
CA GLU A 508 -29.32 -17.52 -17.00
C GLU A 508 -29.46 -18.86 -17.72
N MET A 509 -30.03 -19.87 -17.07
CA MET A 509 -30.25 -21.19 -17.66
C MET A 509 -31.35 -21.20 -18.73
N ALA A 510 -32.28 -20.24 -18.71
CA ALA A 510 -33.36 -20.10 -19.69
C ALA A 510 -33.12 -18.94 -20.69
N GLY A 511 -32.04 -18.19 -20.51
CA GLY A 511 -31.73 -16.99 -21.27
C GLY A 511 -31.19 -17.27 -22.68
N PRO A 512 -31.13 -16.23 -23.53
CA PRO A 512 -30.69 -16.36 -24.93
C PRO A 512 -29.22 -16.82 -25.09
N TYR A 513 -28.40 -16.66 -24.05
CA TYR A 513 -26.98 -17.04 -24.03
C TYR A 513 -26.68 -18.20 -23.07
N GLN A 514 -27.67 -19.06 -22.78
CA GLN A 514 -27.54 -20.19 -21.85
C GLN A 514 -26.36 -21.16 -22.16
N ASN A 515 -25.84 -21.15 -23.38
CA ASN A 515 -24.71 -21.98 -23.81
C ASN A 515 -23.33 -21.34 -23.54
N ASP A 516 -23.27 -20.04 -23.26
CA ASP A 516 -22.02 -19.37 -22.90
C ASP A 516 -21.64 -19.73 -21.44
N PRO A 517 -20.35 -19.62 -21.07
CA PRO A 517 -19.95 -19.69 -19.66
C PRO A 517 -20.65 -18.62 -18.83
N ALA A 518 -20.98 -18.95 -17.57
CA ALA A 518 -21.53 -17.96 -16.65
C ALA A 518 -20.58 -16.76 -16.48
N PRO A 519 -21.08 -15.53 -16.24
CA PRO A 519 -20.23 -14.34 -16.09
C PRO A 519 -19.18 -14.43 -14.98
N THR A 520 -19.41 -15.32 -14.01
CA THR A 520 -18.51 -15.60 -12.89
C THR A 520 -17.51 -16.72 -13.17
N SER A 521 -17.70 -17.52 -14.22
CA SER A 521 -16.90 -18.71 -14.53
C SER A 521 -15.57 -18.41 -15.20
N PHE A 522 -14.53 -19.10 -14.76
CA PHE A 522 -13.26 -19.20 -15.48
C PHE A 522 -13.04 -20.62 -16.01
N VAL A 523 -11.92 -20.83 -16.70
CA VAL A 523 -11.53 -22.14 -17.23
C VAL A 523 -11.37 -23.14 -16.07
N PRO A 524 -12.17 -24.22 -16.01
CA PRO A 524 -12.06 -25.21 -14.97
C PRO A 524 -10.66 -25.84 -14.93
N GLY A 525 -10.07 -25.93 -13.75
CA GLY A 525 -8.73 -26.51 -13.58
C GLY A 525 -7.60 -25.69 -14.20
N ALA A 526 -7.79 -24.38 -14.43
CA ALA A 526 -6.76 -23.49 -14.95
C ALA A 526 -5.41 -23.71 -14.24
N ALA A 527 -4.37 -23.97 -15.03
CA ALA A 527 -3.07 -24.40 -14.53
C ALA A 527 -2.18 -23.20 -14.15
N TYR A 528 -2.61 -22.34 -13.22
CA TYR A 528 -1.89 -21.09 -12.89
C TYR A 528 -0.41 -21.28 -12.50
N HIS A 529 -0.03 -22.45 -11.99
CA HIS A 529 1.36 -22.79 -11.66
C HIS A 529 2.28 -22.87 -12.88
N THR A 530 1.77 -23.26 -14.06
CA THR A 530 2.57 -23.36 -15.28
C THR A 530 2.98 -21.99 -15.83
N LEU A 531 2.25 -20.93 -15.47
CA LEU A 531 2.65 -19.54 -15.77
C LEU A 531 4.00 -19.20 -15.12
N MET A 532 4.22 -19.67 -13.88
CA MET A 532 5.49 -19.47 -13.18
C MET A 532 6.62 -20.28 -13.83
N GLU A 533 6.33 -21.51 -14.24
CA GLU A 533 7.29 -22.38 -14.92
C GLU A 533 7.70 -21.82 -16.29
N ALA A 534 6.76 -21.22 -17.03
CA ALA A 534 7.01 -20.61 -18.33
C ALA A 534 8.10 -19.51 -18.31
N PHE A 535 8.27 -18.84 -17.16
CA PHE A 535 9.31 -17.82 -16.97
C PHE A 535 10.56 -18.34 -16.24
N GLY A 536 10.59 -19.62 -15.84
CA GLY A 536 11.72 -20.25 -15.16
C GLY A 536 11.65 -20.26 -13.63
N GLY A 537 10.50 -19.92 -13.05
CA GLY A 537 10.20 -20.14 -11.62
C GLY A 537 9.66 -21.54 -11.35
N LYS A 538 9.17 -21.77 -10.12
CA LYS A 538 8.67 -23.09 -9.70
C LYS A 538 7.14 -23.12 -9.57
N GLY A 539 6.49 -24.04 -10.26
CA GLY A 539 5.06 -24.31 -10.15
C GLY A 539 4.75 -25.52 -9.28
N TYR A 540 3.60 -25.49 -8.58
CA TYR A 540 3.02 -26.64 -7.88
C TYR A 540 1.51 -26.68 -8.12
N LEU A 541 0.97 -27.86 -8.40
CA LEU A 541 -0.47 -28.13 -8.35
C LEU A 541 -0.75 -29.00 -7.12
N VAL A 542 -1.68 -28.58 -6.27
CA VAL A 542 -1.97 -29.28 -5.01
C VAL A 542 -3.47 -29.49 -4.83
N GLY A 543 -3.87 -30.72 -4.49
CA GLY A 543 -5.24 -31.11 -4.19
C GLY A 543 -5.41 -31.75 -2.80
N THR A 544 -4.31 -32.02 -2.08
CA THR A 544 -4.34 -32.67 -0.77
C THR A 544 -3.52 -31.94 0.31
N PRO A 545 -3.83 -32.12 1.61
CA PRO A 545 -3.07 -31.52 2.70
C PRO A 545 -1.56 -31.81 2.66
N GLN A 546 -1.16 -33.04 2.30
CA GLN A 546 0.24 -33.45 2.24
C GLN A 546 0.99 -32.76 1.10
N GLU A 547 0.39 -32.67 -0.09
CA GLU A 547 0.96 -31.95 -1.23
C GLU A 547 1.17 -30.47 -0.90
N LEU A 548 0.18 -29.81 -0.28
CA LEU A 548 0.30 -28.41 0.11
C LEU A 548 1.41 -28.20 1.15
N LYS A 549 1.50 -29.05 2.18
CA LYS A 549 2.59 -28.99 3.17
C LYS A 549 3.96 -29.14 2.53
N SER A 550 4.11 -30.09 1.60
CA SER A 550 5.36 -30.33 0.88
C SER A 550 5.74 -29.14 0.01
N ALA A 551 4.79 -28.60 -0.76
CA ALA A 551 5.02 -27.43 -1.63
C ALA A 551 5.40 -26.19 -0.82
N LEU A 552 4.76 -25.96 0.34
CA LEU A 552 5.11 -24.85 1.24
C LEU A 552 6.50 -25.03 1.82
N ALA A 553 6.86 -26.22 2.31
CA ALA A 553 8.18 -26.47 2.88
C ALA A 553 9.31 -26.25 1.85
N GLU A 554 9.15 -26.77 0.62
CA GLU A 554 10.12 -26.56 -0.46
C GLU A 554 10.22 -25.09 -0.86
N SER A 555 9.08 -24.45 -1.14
CA SER A 555 9.06 -23.06 -1.63
C SER A 555 9.51 -22.03 -0.59
N PHE A 556 9.12 -22.18 0.68
CA PHE A 556 9.52 -21.26 1.75
C PHE A 556 11.01 -21.37 2.05
N SER A 557 11.55 -22.60 2.05
CA SER A 557 12.99 -22.82 2.21
C SER A 557 13.79 -22.28 1.01
N ALA A 558 13.27 -22.42 -0.21
CA ALA A 558 13.97 -21.96 -1.41
C ALA A 558 14.05 -20.43 -1.49
N LYS A 559 13.06 -19.70 -0.93
CA LYS A 559 12.94 -18.23 -1.01
C LYS A 559 13.12 -17.70 -2.44
N LYS A 560 12.50 -18.42 -3.39
CA LYS A 560 12.50 -18.09 -4.82
C LYS A 560 11.06 -17.94 -5.33
N PRO A 561 10.87 -17.27 -6.48
CA PRO A 561 9.56 -17.15 -7.11
C PRO A 561 8.87 -18.51 -7.30
N ALA A 562 7.70 -18.68 -6.69
CA ALA A 562 6.89 -19.88 -6.84
C ALA A 562 5.38 -19.58 -6.91
N VAL A 563 4.63 -20.41 -7.64
CA VAL A 563 3.16 -20.43 -7.62
C VAL A 563 2.69 -21.81 -7.17
N ILE A 564 1.89 -21.84 -6.10
CA ILE A 564 1.16 -23.02 -5.62
C ILE A 564 -0.31 -22.85 -6.01
N ASN A 565 -0.76 -23.63 -6.99
CA ASN A 565 -2.15 -23.67 -7.45
C ASN A 565 -2.93 -24.68 -6.60
N VAL A 566 -3.78 -24.18 -5.70
CA VAL A 566 -4.58 -24.98 -4.77
C VAL A 566 -5.95 -25.24 -5.37
N ILE A 567 -6.29 -26.51 -5.61
CA ILE A 567 -7.61 -26.92 -6.12
C ILE A 567 -8.63 -26.76 -4.99
N VAL A 568 -9.57 -25.83 -5.13
CA VAL A 568 -10.65 -25.57 -4.17
C VAL A 568 -11.99 -25.97 -4.80
N ASP A 569 -12.88 -26.55 -4.00
CA ASP A 569 -14.24 -26.89 -4.42
C ASP A 569 -14.96 -25.60 -4.92
N PRO A 570 -15.43 -25.56 -6.18
CA PRO A 570 -16.19 -24.45 -6.73
C PRO A 570 -17.40 -24.06 -5.85
N TYR A 571 -17.99 -25.01 -5.13
CA TYR A 571 -19.16 -24.76 -4.29
C TYR A 571 -18.83 -24.37 -2.84
N ALA A 572 -17.55 -24.31 -2.43
CA ALA A 572 -17.19 -23.93 -1.06
C ALA A 572 -17.33 -22.42 -0.77
N GLY A 573 -17.46 -21.59 -1.81
CA GLY A 573 -17.53 -20.13 -1.70
C GLY A 573 -18.91 -19.59 -1.30
N ALA A 574 -18.96 -18.31 -0.93
CA ALA A 574 -20.20 -17.57 -0.72
C ALA A 574 -20.13 -16.27 -1.52
N GLU A 575 -21.21 -15.94 -2.23
CA GLU A 575 -21.29 -14.72 -3.04
C GLU A 575 -21.10 -13.48 -2.16
N GLY A 576 -20.26 -12.55 -2.59
CA GLY A 576 -19.90 -11.35 -1.81
C GLY A 576 -19.11 -11.62 -0.52
N GLY A 577 -18.73 -12.87 -0.23
CA GLY A 577 -18.04 -13.24 1.02
C GLY A 577 -18.84 -12.82 2.27
N ARG A 578 -18.25 -12.01 3.15
CA ARG A 578 -18.93 -11.42 4.31
C ARG A 578 -19.74 -10.15 3.98
N MET A 579 -19.73 -9.69 2.73
CA MET A 579 -20.43 -8.49 2.26
C MET A 579 -21.76 -8.79 1.55
N GLN A 580 -22.38 -9.95 1.80
CA GLN A 580 -23.67 -10.33 1.21
C GLN A 580 -24.77 -9.26 1.25
N HIS A 581 -24.77 -8.37 2.26
CA HIS A 581 -25.72 -7.27 2.37
C HIS A 581 -25.62 -6.17 1.29
N LYS A 582 -24.63 -6.26 0.38
CA LYS A 582 -24.45 -5.32 -0.74
C LYS A 582 -24.92 -5.89 -2.10
N ASN A 583 -25.17 -7.19 -2.17
CA ASN A 583 -25.83 -7.84 -3.29
C ASN A 583 -27.33 -7.86 -2.99
#